data_AF-A0A803QTU5-F1
#
_entry.id   AF-A0A803QTU5-F1
#
_cell.length_a   1.000
_cell.length_b   1.000
_cell.length_c   1.000
_cell.angle_alpha   90.00
_cell.angle_beta   90.00
_cell.angle_gamma   90.00
#
_symmetry.space_group_name_H-M   'P 1'
#
loop_
_entity.id
_entity.type
_entity.pdbx_description
1 polymer ?
#
loop_
_entity_poly.entity_id
_entity_poly.type
_entity_poly.pdbx_seq_one_letter_code
_entity_poly.pdbx_strand_id
1 'polypeptide(L)'
;MTTTAASNVIATARALGYRAPKLSKLKKANTKTDVYSLGVIMLELLTGKTPGEAMNGLDLPQWVASIVKEEWTNEVFDLELMRAAPSIGDELLNTLKLALHCVDPSPSARPEVQ
;
A
#
# COMPACT_ATOMS: atom_id res chain seq x y z
N MET A 1 -23.38 19.51 5.61
CA MET A 1 -22.14 19.64 6.41
C MET A 1 -21.17 18.45 6.25
N THR A 2 -21.55 17.34 5.60
CA THR A 2 -20.73 16.11 5.48
C THR A 2 -19.77 16.07 4.29
N THR A 3 -20.02 16.84 3.22
CA THR A 3 -19.26 16.80 1.96
C THR A 3 -17.87 17.46 2.03
N THR A 4 -17.74 18.52 2.81
CA THR A 4 -16.46 19.22 3.02
C THR A 4 -15.49 18.40 3.86
N ALA A 5 -15.98 17.75 4.92
CA ALA A 5 -15.17 16.89 5.77
C ALA A 5 -14.63 15.67 5.00
N ALA A 6 -15.48 14.97 4.24
CA ALA A 6 -15.05 13.84 3.41
C ALA A 6 -14.01 14.26 2.34
N SER A 7 -14.18 15.44 1.75
CA SER A 7 -13.23 15.97 0.77
C SER A 7 -11.87 16.29 1.39
N ASN A 8 -11.86 16.83 2.61
CA ASN A 8 -10.65 17.08 3.37
C ASN A 8 -9.94 15.78 3.73
N VAL A 9 -10.67 14.75 4.18
CA VAL A 9 -10.09 13.42 4.47
C VAL A 9 -9.41 12.82 3.23
N ILE A 10 -10.07 12.88 2.06
CA ILE A 10 -9.50 12.38 0.80
C ILE A 10 -8.27 13.20 0.37
N ALA A 11 -8.27 14.52 0.61
CA ALA A 11 -7.13 15.38 0.33
C ALA A 11 -5.94 15.06 1.26
N THR A 12 -6.19 14.83 2.55
CA THR A 12 -5.16 14.42 3.52
C THR A 12 -4.59 13.04 3.18
N ALA A 13 -5.43 12.04 2.90
CA ALA A 13 -4.98 10.71 2.51
C ALA A 13 -4.09 10.74 1.25
N ARG A 14 -4.40 11.65 0.31
CA ARG A 14 -3.55 11.92 -0.85
C ARG A 14 -2.20 12.50 -0.47
N ALA A 15 -2.18 13.50 0.40
CA ALA A 15 -0.94 14.15 0.85
C ALA A 15 -0.03 13.17 1.61
N LEU A 16 -0.62 12.17 2.27
CA LEU A 16 0.09 11.15 3.04
C LEU A 16 0.54 9.93 2.22
N GLY A 17 0.29 9.88 0.90
CA GLY A 17 0.79 8.80 0.03
C GLY A 17 -0.17 7.63 -0.20
N TYR A 18 -1.40 7.66 0.35
CA TYR A 18 -2.36 6.55 0.17
C TYR A 18 -3.11 6.57 -1.19
N ARG A 19 -2.78 7.49 -2.11
CA ARG A 19 -3.53 7.68 -3.37
C ARG A 19 -2.94 6.90 -4.54
N ALA A 20 -3.81 6.22 -5.27
CA ALA A 20 -3.45 5.53 -6.52
C ALA A 20 -2.83 6.45 -7.61
N PRO A 21 -1.75 6.02 -8.29
CA PRO A 21 -0.91 6.85 -9.18
C PRO A 21 -1.58 7.27 -10.50
N LYS A 22 -2.70 6.66 -10.92
CA LYS A 22 -3.41 6.96 -12.19
C LYS A 22 -4.78 7.63 -12.00
N LEU A 23 -4.88 8.60 -11.09
CA LEU A 23 -6.02 9.53 -11.02
C LEU A 23 -5.80 10.78 -11.90
N SER A 24 -5.17 10.64 -13.07
CA SER A 24 -4.75 11.75 -13.92
C SER A 24 -5.89 12.39 -14.74
N LYS A 25 -7.07 11.77 -14.85
CA LYS A 25 -8.24 12.41 -15.47
C LYS A 25 -9.53 11.96 -14.79
N LEU A 26 -10.01 12.77 -13.85
CA LEU A 26 -11.42 12.89 -13.47
C LEU A 26 -12.21 11.56 -13.29
N LYS A 27 -11.87 10.73 -12.29
CA LYS A 27 -12.78 9.66 -11.84
C LYS A 27 -12.92 9.72 -10.32
N LYS A 28 -14.17 9.73 -9.86
CA LYS A 28 -14.56 9.67 -8.44
C LYS A 28 -13.88 8.47 -7.76
N ALA A 29 -13.70 8.56 -6.44
CA ALA A 29 -13.34 7.41 -5.62
C ALA A 29 -14.27 6.22 -5.95
N ASN A 30 -13.70 5.03 -6.00
CA ASN A 30 -14.40 3.78 -6.28
C ASN A 30 -13.74 2.63 -5.51
N THR A 31 -14.34 1.44 -5.54
CA THR A 31 -13.84 0.27 -4.84
C THR A 31 -12.37 -0.04 -5.17
N LYS A 32 -11.94 0.14 -6.42
CA LYS A 32 -10.54 -0.10 -6.82
C LYS A 32 -9.57 0.93 -6.25
N THR A 33 -9.99 2.17 -5.98
CA THR A 33 -9.16 3.16 -5.27
C THR A 33 -9.07 2.84 -3.79
N ASP A 34 -10.12 2.28 -3.21
CA ASP A 34 -10.14 1.87 -1.80
C ASP A 34 -9.24 0.64 -1.60
N VAL A 35 -9.30 -0.34 -2.52
CA VAL A 35 -8.38 -1.49 -2.55
C VAL A 35 -6.91 -1.04 -2.63
N TYR A 36 -6.60 -0.03 -3.43
CA TYR A 36 -5.24 0.52 -3.48
C TYR A 36 -4.83 1.13 -2.14
N SER A 37 -5.69 1.96 -1.55
CA SER A 37 -5.42 2.62 -0.26
C SER A 37 -5.22 1.59 0.85
N LEU A 38 -6.03 0.52 0.85
CA LEU A 38 -5.89 -0.62 1.74
C LEU A 38 -4.55 -1.36 1.54
N GLY A 39 -4.15 -1.57 0.28
CA GLY A 39 -2.85 -2.17 -0.03
C GLY A 39 -1.68 -1.36 0.51
N VAL A 40 -1.74 -0.01 0.44
CA VAL A 40 -0.72 0.86 1.03
C VAL A 40 -0.69 0.71 2.56
N ILE A 41 -1.84 0.63 3.22
CA ILE A 41 -1.91 0.38 4.67
C ILE A 41 -1.31 -1.00 5.03
N MET A 42 -1.59 -2.04 4.23
CA MET A 42 -0.98 -3.35 4.45
C MET A 42 0.54 -3.29 4.32
N LEU A 43 1.08 -2.56 3.34
CA LEU A 43 2.52 -2.36 3.21
C LEU A 43 3.10 -1.57 4.39
N GLU A 44 2.43 -0.52 4.86
CA GLU A 44 2.86 0.24 6.05
C GLU A 44 2.95 -0.68 7.28
N LEU A 45 1.94 -1.52 7.51
CA LEU A 45 1.93 -2.47 8.63
C LEU A 45 3.01 -3.55 8.51
N LEU A 46 3.24 -4.08 7.32
CA LEU A 46 4.24 -5.12 7.10
C LEU A 46 5.67 -4.59 7.22
N THR A 47 5.92 -3.35 6.80
CA THR A 47 7.27 -2.78 6.65
C THR A 47 7.68 -1.83 7.76
N GLY A 48 6.72 -1.37 8.57
CA GLY A 48 6.90 -0.34 9.58
C GLY A 48 7.15 1.07 9.02
N LYS A 49 6.99 1.27 7.70
CA LYS A 49 7.34 2.52 7.00
C LYS A 49 6.12 3.35 6.66
N THR A 50 6.22 4.65 6.90
CA THR A 50 5.15 5.60 6.56
C THR A 50 5.11 5.83 5.05
N PRO A 51 3.96 5.72 4.37
CA PRO A 51 3.84 5.88 2.91
C PRO A 51 4.27 7.26 2.37
N GLY A 52 4.22 8.30 3.22
CA GLY A 52 4.66 9.65 2.89
C GLY A 52 6.16 9.91 3.12
N GLU A 53 6.90 8.93 3.64
CA GLU A 53 8.35 9.05 3.83
C GLU A 53 9.08 9.07 2.48
N ALA A 54 10.12 9.89 2.36
CA ALA A 54 10.89 10.00 1.12
C ALA A 54 11.83 8.80 0.94
N MET A 55 11.45 7.85 0.08
CA MET A 55 12.23 6.63 -0.18
C MET A 55 13.03 6.77 -1.48
N ASN A 56 13.99 7.70 -1.49
CA ASN A 56 14.79 8.05 -2.68
C ASN A 56 13.95 8.44 -3.91
N GLY A 57 12.80 9.08 -3.68
CA GLY A 57 11.87 9.49 -4.75
C GLY A 57 10.92 8.39 -5.23
N LEU A 58 10.97 7.19 -4.62
CA LEU A 58 9.97 6.15 -4.80
C LEU A 58 8.87 6.31 -3.75
N ASP A 59 7.63 5.99 -4.12
CA ASP A 59 6.58 5.74 -3.14
C ASP A 59 6.76 4.36 -2.47
N LEU A 60 6.08 4.13 -1.34
CA LEU A 60 6.19 2.88 -0.60
C LEU A 60 5.92 1.63 -1.47
N PRO A 61 4.84 1.57 -2.28
CA PRO A 61 4.63 0.48 -3.24
C PRO A 61 5.81 0.23 -4.19
N GLN A 62 6.37 1.29 -4.78
CA GLN A 62 7.49 1.19 -5.72
C GLN A 62 8.78 0.70 -5.03
N TRP A 63 9.06 1.18 -3.82
CA TRP A 63 10.21 0.73 -3.04
C TRP A 63 10.07 -0.73 -2.64
N VAL A 64 8.92 -1.16 -2.12
CA VAL A 64 8.69 -2.58 -1.80
C VAL A 64 8.87 -3.45 -3.04
N ALA A 65 8.31 -3.02 -4.18
CA ALA A 65 8.43 -3.74 -5.44
C ALA A 65 9.87 -3.78 -5.99
N SER A 66 10.75 -2.82 -5.65
CA SER A 66 12.17 -2.90 -6.02
C SER A 66 12.92 -3.91 -5.17
N ILE A 67 12.68 -3.93 -3.85
CA ILE A 67 13.32 -4.92 -2.95
C ILE A 67 12.96 -6.35 -3.35
N VAL A 68 11.67 -6.61 -3.56
CA VAL A 68 11.16 -7.96 -3.92
C VAL A 68 11.69 -8.47 -5.27
N LYS A 69 12.02 -7.58 -6.21
CA LYS A 69 12.61 -7.96 -7.50
C LYS A 69 14.07 -8.37 -7.40
N GLU A 70 14.80 -7.84 -6.41
CA GLU A 70 16.22 -8.09 -6.26
C GLU A 70 16.44 -9.42 -5.51
N GLU A 71 15.74 -9.65 -4.41
CA GLU A 71 15.59 -10.94 -3.74
C GLU A 71 14.32 -10.87 -2.88
N TRP A 72 13.53 -11.96 -2.77
CA TRP A 72 12.42 -12.02 -1.81
C TRP A 72 12.98 -12.10 -0.39
N THR A 73 13.54 -11.01 0.12
CA THR A 73 14.20 -10.99 1.41
C THR A 73 13.21 -10.66 2.52
N ASN A 74 13.38 -11.31 3.66
CA ASN A 74 12.66 -10.97 4.90
C ASN A 74 12.98 -9.54 5.38
N GLU A 75 13.91 -8.83 4.73
CA GLU A 75 14.35 -7.48 5.06
C GLU A 75 13.29 -6.42 4.79
N VAL A 76 12.28 -6.75 3.99
CA VAL A 76 11.15 -5.84 3.78
C VAL A 76 10.28 -5.74 5.02
N PHE A 77 10.23 -6.79 5.85
CA PHE A 77 9.37 -6.85 7.01
C PHE A 77 9.93 -6.05 8.19
N ASP A 78 9.04 -5.46 8.96
CA ASP A 78 9.37 -4.82 10.21
C ASP A 78 9.99 -5.84 11.20
N LEU A 79 11.08 -5.42 11.86
CA LEU A 79 11.83 -6.29 12.75
C LEU A 79 11.06 -6.63 14.04
N GLU A 80 10.24 -5.71 14.54
CA GLU A 80 9.39 -5.98 15.71
C GLU A 80 8.30 -6.99 15.35
N LEU A 81 7.71 -6.87 14.15
CA LEU A 81 6.75 -7.83 13.63
C LEU A 81 7.35 -9.24 13.52
N MET A 82 8.54 -9.37 12.93
CA MET A 82 9.23 -10.65 12.79
C MET A 82 9.61 -11.28 14.15
N ARG A 83 9.92 -10.46 15.15
CA ARG A 83 10.21 -10.93 16.52
C ARG A 83 8.95 -11.37 17.27
N ALA A 84 7.85 -10.64 17.10
CA ALA A 84 6.60 -10.92 17.79
C ALA A 84 5.94 -12.21 17.29
N ALA A 85 6.14 -12.56 16.01
CA ALA A 85 5.50 -13.70 15.38
C ALA A 85 6.48 -14.48 14.48
N PRO A 86 7.45 -15.21 15.05
CA PRO A 86 8.50 -15.90 14.29
C PRO A 86 7.98 -17.09 13.47
N SER A 87 6.79 -17.61 13.77
CA SER A 87 6.21 -18.79 13.12
C SER A 87 5.27 -18.47 11.95
N ILE A 88 5.00 -17.18 11.65
CA ILE A 88 4.02 -16.78 10.63
C ILE A 88 4.64 -16.23 9.33
N GLY A 89 5.90 -16.57 9.07
CA GLY A 89 6.65 -15.99 7.94
C GLY A 89 5.97 -16.21 6.58
N ASP A 90 5.38 -17.39 6.37
CA ASP A 90 4.67 -17.73 5.13
C ASP A 90 3.37 -16.92 4.97
N GLU A 91 2.64 -16.70 6.07
CA GLU A 91 1.45 -15.86 6.10
C GLU A 91 1.79 -14.38 5.82
N LEU A 92 2.90 -13.88 6.39
CA LEU A 92 3.40 -12.53 6.10
C LEU A 92 3.80 -12.38 4.63
N LEU A 93 4.44 -13.40 4.06
CA LEU A 93 4.80 -13.44 2.65
C LEU A 93 3.58 -13.41 1.73
N ASN A 94 2.55 -14.18 2.07
CA ASN A 94 1.29 -14.20 1.32
C ASN A 94 0.54 -12.88 1.46
N THR A 95 0.59 -12.25 2.64
CA THR A 95 0.03 -10.92 2.87
C THR A 95 0.76 -9.86 2.04
N LEU A 96 2.09 -9.93 1.96
CA LEU A 96 2.90 -9.05 1.12
C LEU A 96 2.54 -9.18 -0.37
N LYS A 97 2.41 -10.43 -0.86
CA LYS A 97 1.95 -10.71 -2.23
C LYS A 97 0.61 -10.04 -2.50
N LEU A 98 -0.36 -10.25 -1.61
CA LEU A 98 -1.68 -9.65 -1.74
C LEU A 98 -1.61 -8.12 -1.75
N ALA A 99 -0.85 -7.53 -0.83
CA ALA A 99 -0.66 -6.09 -0.75
C ALA A 99 -0.07 -5.52 -2.06
N LEU A 100 0.92 -6.18 -2.65
CA LEU A 100 1.50 -5.83 -3.95
C LEU A 100 0.47 -5.88 -5.10
N HIS A 101 -0.42 -6.89 -5.12
CA HIS A 101 -1.53 -6.94 -6.07
C HIS A 101 -2.55 -5.81 -5.85
N CYS A 102 -2.85 -5.46 -4.59
CA CYS A 102 -3.76 -4.37 -4.25
C CYS A 102 -3.24 -3.00 -4.72
N VAL A 103 -1.93 -2.76 -4.64
CA VAL A 103 -1.29 -1.50 -5.05
C VAL A 103 -0.87 -1.47 -6.52
N ASP A 104 -1.37 -2.40 -7.34
CA ASP A 104 -1.02 -2.41 -8.76
C ASP A 104 -1.40 -1.07 -9.44
N PRO A 105 -0.50 -0.47 -10.25
CA PRO A 105 -0.78 0.75 -10.98
C PRO A 105 -1.97 0.64 -11.94
N SER A 106 -2.30 -0.57 -12.40
CA SER A 106 -3.46 -0.92 -13.20
C SER A 106 -4.65 -1.29 -12.31
N PRO A 107 -5.75 -0.50 -12.30
CA PRO A 107 -6.93 -0.83 -11.50
C PRO A 107 -7.57 -2.20 -11.82
N SER A 108 -7.41 -2.71 -13.04
CA SER A 108 -7.94 -4.01 -13.46
C SER A 108 -7.13 -5.20 -12.95
N ALA A 109 -5.88 -4.98 -12.54
CA ALA A 109 -5.03 -6.03 -11.97
C ALA A 109 -5.23 -6.17 -10.44
N ARG A 110 -5.89 -5.18 -9.82
CA ARG A 110 -6.22 -5.22 -8.39
C ARG A 110 -7.32 -6.26 -8.14
N PRO A 111 -7.31 -6.96 -6.99
CA PRO A 111 -8.37 -7.89 -6.59
C PRO A 111 -9.76 -7.22 -6.57
N GLU A 112 -10.81 -8.05 -6.71
CA GLU A 112 -12.18 -7.63 -6.41
C GLU A 112 -12.47 -7.78 -4.91
N VAL A 113 -13.29 -6.89 -4.38
CA VAL A 113 -13.85 -7.03 -3.03
C VAL A 113 -15.13 -7.83 -3.16
N GLN A 114 -15.26 -8.91 -2.38
CA GLN A 114 -16.40 -9.81 -2.42
C GLN A 114 -17.56 -9.30 -1.57
#